data_AF-K6WV78-F1
#
_entry.id   AF-K6WV78-F1
#
_cell.length_a   1.000
_cell.length_b   1.000
_cell.length_c   1.000
_cell.angle_alpha   90.00
_cell.angle_beta   90.00
_cell.angle_gamma   90.00
#
_symmetry.space_group_name_H-M   'P 1'
#
loop_
_entity.id
_entity.type
_entity.pdbx_description
1 polymer ?
#
loop_
_entity_poly.entity_id
_entity_poly.type
_entity_poly.pdbx_seq_one_letter_code
_entity_poly.pdbx_strand_id
1 'polypeptide(L)'
;MAPQDNASAAQIEKNIEQARARLTATVDELAYRVTPANVAKRTMAQAKSAFDSATRTPEGEVRYEVVAPVALAVVGLAALAIYRRVS
;
A
#
# COMPACT_ATOMS: atom_id res chain seq x y z
N MET A 1 -54.34 -12.95 -11.90
CA MET A 1 -53.13 -12.20 -11.47
C MET A 1 -53.62 -11.00 -10.67
N ALA A 2 -53.45 -11.00 -9.35
CA ALA A 2 -54.00 -9.95 -8.50
C ALA A 2 -53.14 -8.67 -8.61
N PRO A 3 -53.73 -7.46 -8.65
CA PRO A 3 -52.99 -6.20 -8.72
C PRO A 3 -52.05 -5.95 -7.52
N GLN A 4 -52.16 -6.73 -6.45
CA GLN A 4 -51.30 -6.69 -5.26
C GLN A 4 -49.87 -7.18 -5.52
N ASP A 5 -49.65 -8.14 -6.43
CA ASP A 5 -48.30 -8.68 -6.72
C ASP A 5 -47.46 -7.69 -7.53
N ASN A 6 -48.10 -6.88 -8.40
CA ASN A 6 -47.39 -5.87 -9.18
C ASN A 6 -46.97 -4.67 -8.31
N ALA A 7 -47.81 -4.30 -7.33
CA ALA A 7 -47.47 -3.25 -6.38
C ALA A 7 -46.32 -3.68 -5.45
N SER A 8 -46.29 -4.95 -5.03
CA SER A 8 -45.17 -5.48 -4.23
C SER A 8 -43.88 -5.61 -5.04
N ALA A 9 -43.96 -6.04 -6.30
CA ALA A 9 -42.80 -6.09 -7.20
C ALA A 9 -42.20 -4.69 -7.42
N ALA A 10 -43.03 -3.69 -7.75
CA ALA A 10 -42.59 -2.31 -7.92
C ALA A 10 -41.96 -1.71 -6.64
N GLN A 11 -42.49 -2.10 -5.47
CA GLN A 11 -41.96 -1.67 -4.18
C GLN A 11 -40.58 -2.29 -3.90
N ILE A 12 -40.38 -3.57 -4.26
CA ILE A 12 -39.09 -4.25 -4.15
C ILE A 12 -38.05 -3.60 -5.07
N GLU A 13 -38.43 -3.29 -6.30
CA GLU A 13 -37.56 -2.67 -7.30
C GLU A 13 -37.04 -1.30 -6.82
N LYS A 14 -37.95 -0.46 -6.30
CA LYS A 14 -37.60 0.82 -5.68
C LYS A 14 -36.67 0.67 -4.48
N ASN A 15 -36.87 -0.35 -3.64
CA ASN A 15 -36.02 -0.61 -2.49
C ASN A 15 -34.61 -1.06 -2.92
N ILE A 16 -34.50 -1.84 -3.99
CA ILE A 16 -33.21 -2.28 -4.57
C ILE A 16 -32.45 -1.08 -5.13
N GLU A 17 -33.11 -0.19 -5.86
CA GLU A 17 -32.48 1.04 -6.38
C GLU A 17 -31.95 1.94 -5.26
N GLN A 18 -32.75 2.13 -4.20
CA GLN A 18 -32.32 2.90 -3.03
C GLN A 18 -31.17 2.23 -2.29
N ALA A 19 -31.17 0.91 -2.16
CA ALA A 19 -30.08 0.16 -1.55
C ALA A 19 -28.79 0.26 -2.38
N ARG A 20 -28.89 0.15 -3.72
CA ARG A 20 -27.76 0.34 -4.64
C ARG A 20 -27.15 1.73 -4.53
N ALA A 21 -27.98 2.78 -4.52
CA ALA A 21 -27.50 4.16 -4.38
C ALA A 21 -26.73 4.38 -3.05
N ARG A 22 -27.21 3.78 -1.96
CA ARG A 22 -26.53 3.82 -0.65
C ARG A 22 -25.21 3.04 -0.64
N LEU A 23 -25.15 1.90 -1.34
CA LEU A 23 -23.93 1.12 -1.49
C LEU A 23 -22.87 1.89 -2.30
N THR A 24 -23.25 2.50 -3.43
CA THR A 24 -22.31 3.30 -4.24
C THR A 24 -21.71 4.44 -3.44
N ALA A 25 -22.53 5.19 -2.69
CA ALA A 25 -22.06 6.27 -1.82
C ALA A 25 -21.09 5.75 -0.73
N THR A 26 -21.40 4.61 -0.12
CA THR A 26 -20.53 4.00 0.91
C THR A 26 -19.23 3.46 0.32
N VAL A 27 -19.26 2.91 -0.90
CA VAL A 27 -18.08 2.40 -1.60
C VAL A 27 -17.15 3.54 -2.00
N ASP A 28 -17.68 4.67 -2.47
CA ASP A 28 -16.88 5.86 -2.79
C ASP A 28 -16.24 6.47 -1.53
N GLU A 29 -16.98 6.52 -0.41
CA GLU A 29 -16.43 6.95 0.88
C GLU A 29 -15.37 6.00 1.41
N LEU A 30 -15.57 4.68 1.26
CA LEU A 30 -14.58 3.67 1.63
C LEU A 30 -13.33 3.81 0.75
N ALA A 31 -13.49 3.92 -0.58
CA ALA A 31 -12.38 4.14 -1.51
C ALA A 31 -11.56 5.40 -1.17
N TYR A 32 -12.21 6.45 -0.67
CA TYR A 32 -11.55 7.66 -0.19
C TYR A 32 -10.87 7.49 1.19
N ARG A 33 -11.45 6.72 2.13
CA ARG A 33 -10.88 6.47 3.47
C ARG A 33 -9.80 5.39 3.51
N VAL A 34 -9.83 4.41 2.61
CA VAL A 34 -8.70 3.51 2.34
C VAL A 34 -7.72 4.14 1.36
N THR A 35 -7.62 5.47 1.40
CA THR A 35 -6.69 6.24 0.57
C THR A 35 -5.31 5.58 0.66
N PRO A 36 -4.75 5.12 -0.48
CA PRO A 36 -3.43 4.51 -0.54
C PRO A 36 -2.36 5.32 0.20
N ALA A 37 -2.58 6.63 0.37
CA ALA A 37 -1.75 7.53 1.17
C ALA A 37 -1.51 7.07 2.61
N ASN A 38 -2.51 6.54 3.33
CA ASN A 38 -2.32 6.10 4.71
C ASN A 38 -1.64 4.73 4.79
N VAL A 39 -1.91 3.86 3.82
CA VAL A 39 -1.19 2.59 3.66
C VAL A 39 0.28 2.87 3.32
N ALA A 40 0.54 3.73 2.33
CA ALA A 40 1.87 4.16 1.90
C ALA A 40 2.68 4.82 3.01
N LYS A 41 2.06 5.69 3.82
CA LYS A 41 2.73 6.29 4.99
C LYS A 41 3.15 5.22 6.01
N ARG A 42 2.29 4.22 6.26
CA ARG A 42 2.60 3.11 7.16
C ARG A 42 3.68 2.18 6.59
N THR A 43 3.67 1.91 5.28
CA THR A 43 4.75 1.13 4.65
C THR A 43 6.07 1.88 4.65
N MET A 44 6.07 3.20 4.38
CA MET A 44 7.28 4.02 4.48
C MET A 44 7.86 4.04 5.90
N ALA A 45 7.02 4.23 6.92
CA ALA A 45 7.46 4.24 8.31
C ALA A 45 8.05 2.89 8.72
N GLN A 46 7.43 1.77 8.32
CA GLN A 46 7.94 0.43 8.59
C GLN A 46 9.25 0.15 7.84
N ALA A 47 9.35 0.54 6.56
CA ALA A 47 10.56 0.38 5.78
C ALA A 47 11.73 1.17 6.38
N LYS A 48 11.47 2.41 6.82
CA LYS A 48 12.47 3.23 7.50
C LYS A 48 12.91 2.61 8.83
N SER A 49 11.97 2.13 9.64
CA SER A 49 12.30 1.45 10.91
C SER A 49 13.13 0.19 10.69
N ALA A 50 12.76 -0.64 9.70
CA ALA A 50 13.51 -1.86 9.38
C ALA A 50 14.93 -1.54 8.90
N PHE A 51 15.08 -0.50 8.08
CA PHE A 51 16.39 -0.02 7.62
C PHE A 51 17.24 0.51 8.79
N ASP A 52 16.67 1.33 9.66
CA ASP A 52 17.38 1.88 10.82
C ASP A 52 17.78 0.75 11.79
N SER A 53 16.93 -0.26 12.03
CA SER A 53 17.29 -1.44 12.85
C SER A 53 18.35 -2.35 12.20
N ALA A 54 18.36 -2.45 10.87
CA ALA A 54 19.36 -3.26 10.15
C ALA A 54 20.73 -2.57 10.12
N THR A 55 20.75 -1.24 10.07
CA THR A 55 21.97 -0.44 9.87
C THR A 55 22.52 0.19 11.14
N ARG A 56 21.72 0.30 12.21
CA ARG A 56 22.14 0.89 13.49
C ARG A 56 22.04 -0.08 14.67
N THR A 57 22.94 0.11 15.64
CA THR A 57 22.92 -0.57 16.94
C THR A 57 21.80 0.02 17.82
N PRO A 58 21.39 -0.67 18.90
CA PRO A 58 20.44 -0.12 19.89
C PRO A 58 20.88 1.23 20.46
N GLU A 59 22.19 1.49 20.54
CA GLU A 59 22.81 2.72 21.02
C GLU A 59 22.86 3.84 19.95
N GLY A 60 22.44 3.55 18.72
CA GLY A 60 22.34 4.52 17.62
C GLY A 60 23.59 4.65 16.73
N GLU A 61 24.62 3.85 16.98
CA GLU A 61 25.82 3.78 16.16
C GLU A 61 25.58 2.97 14.88
N VAL A 62 26.33 3.27 13.83
CA VAL A 62 26.26 2.47 12.59
C VAL A 62 26.87 1.09 12.86
N ARG A 63 26.15 0.03 12.48
CA ARG A 63 26.63 -1.36 12.58
C ARG A 63 27.69 -1.60 11.51
N TYR A 64 28.91 -1.15 11.74
CA TYR A 64 30.01 -1.27 10.77
C TYR A 64 30.24 -2.72 10.31
N GLU A 65 30.04 -3.70 11.18
CA GLU A 65 30.14 -5.14 10.87
C GLU A 65 29.16 -5.59 9.76
N VAL A 66 27.98 -4.96 9.69
CA VAL A 66 26.92 -5.29 8.71
C VAL A 66 26.97 -4.33 7.52
N VAL A 67 27.18 -3.04 7.77
CA VAL A 67 27.14 -2.00 6.75
C VAL A 67 28.40 -2.00 5.88
N ALA A 68 29.58 -2.27 6.44
CA ALA A 68 30.83 -2.28 5.69
C ALA A 68 30.87 -3.32 4.55
N PRO A 69 30.53 -4.62 4.75
CA PRO A 69 30.56 -5.59 3.65
C PRO A 69 29.54 -5.27 2.56
N VAL A 70 28.35 -4.76 2.93
CA VAL A 70 27.32 -4.34 1.97
C VAL A 70 27.79 -3.14 1.15
N ALA A 71 28.37 -2.13 1.81
CA ALA A 71 28.91 -0.96 1.13
C ALA A 71 30.03 -1.34 0.15
N LEU A 72 30.95 -2.21 0.57
CA LEU A 72 32.03 -2.73 -0.29
C LEU A 72 31.47 -3.48 -1.51
N ALA A 73 30.47 -4.34 -1.31
CA ALA A 73 29.83 -5.07 -2.41
C ALA A 73 29.18 -4.12 -3.43
N VAL A 74 28.46 -3.09 -2.96
CA VAL A 74 27.83 -2.09 -3.83
C VAL A 74 28.88 -1.32 -4.63
N VAL A 75 29.94 -0.85 -3.98
CA VAL A 75 31.04 -0.13 -4.66
C VAL A 75 31.72 -1.02 -5.69
N GLY A 76 31.99 -2.28 -5.35
CA GLY A 76 32.60 -3.26 -6.27
C GLY A 76 31.73 -3.53 -7.50
N LEU A 77 30.42 -3.73 -7.31
CA LEU A 77 29.48 -3.92 -8.41
C LEU A 77 29.35 -2.68 -9.30
N ALA A 78 29.33 -1.48 -8.71
CA ALA A 78 29.29 -0.23 -9.45
C ALA A 78 30.55 -0.04 -10.29
N ALA A 79 31.72 -0.27 -9.71
CA ALA A 79 33.00 -0.21 -10.43
C ALA A 79 33.03 -1.22 -11.60
N LEU A 80 32.59 -2.46 -11.36
CA LEU A 80 32.48 -3.47 -12.40
C LEU A 80 31.52 -3.07 -13.52
N ALA A 81 30.36 -2.51 -13.19
CA ALA A 81 29.38 -2.07 -14.18
C ALA A 81 29.91 -0.92 -15.04
N ILE A 82 30.62 0.05 -14.43
CA ILE A 82 31.28 1.13 -15.15
C ILE A 82 32.38 0.58 -16.07
N TYR A 83 33.23 -0.31 -15.55
CA TYR A 83 34.29 -0.95 -16.34
C TYR A 83 33.72 -1.68 -17.56
N ARG A 84 32.63 -2.46 -17.38
CA ARG A 84 31.95 -3.18 -18.46
C ARG A 84 31.24 -2.27 -19.47
N ARG A 85 30.96 -1.02 -19.11
CA ARG A 85 30.33 -0.05 -20.00
C ARG A 85 31.35 0.74 -20.82
N VAL A 86 32.58 0.87 -20.30
CA VAL A 86 33.66 1.64 -20.92
C VAL A 86 34.62 0.75 -21.74
N SER A 87 34.73 -0.53 -21.38
CA SER A 87 35.47 -1.56 -22.15
C SER A 87 34.62 -2.14 -23.26
#